data_AF-A0A1V5P3Q9-F1
#
_entry.id   AF-A0A1V5P3Q9-F1
#
_cell.length_a   1.000
_cell.length_b   1.000
_cell.length_c   1.000
_cell.angle_alpha   90.00
_cell.angle_beta   90.00
_cell.angle_gamma   90.00
#
_symmetry.space_group_name_H-M   'P 1'
#
loop_
_entity.id
_entity.type
_entity.pdbx_description
1 polymer ?
#
loop_
_entity_poly.entity_id
_entity_poly.type
_entity_poly.pdbx_seq_one_letter_code
_entity_poly.pdbx_strand_id
1 'polypeptide(L)' 'MLAGGASQLQGLPERLSEETRMHVYRADDPVTCVVRGAGAIVADLDRYHKVLSSTQRGALPRSR' A
#
# COMPACT_ATOMS: atom_id res chain seq x y z
N MET A 1 -10.38 -3.60 3.66
CA MET A 1 -9.83 -2.39 4.30
C MET A 1 -9.26 -1.49 3.20
N LEU A 2 -9.53 -0.18 3.27
CA LEU A 2 -9.03 0.82 2.33
C LEU A 2 -7.87 1.59 2.93
N ALA A 3 -6.91 1.90 2.07
CA ALA A 3 -5.69 2.64 2.34
C ALA A 3 -5.45 3.64 1.21
N GLY A 4 -4.53 4.58 1.41
CA GLY A 4 -4.17 5.65 0.49
C GLY A 4 -5.06 6.89 0.61
N GLY A 5 -4.57 8.01 0.07
CA GLY A 5 -5.31 9.28 0.08
C GLY A 5 -6.65 9.22 -0.65
N ALA A 6 -6.75 8.43 -1.72
CA ALA A 6 -8.00 8.22 -2.46
C ALA A 6 -9.12 7.61 -1.60
N SER A 7 -8.77 6.87 -0.53
CA SER A 7 -9.76 6.29 0.39
C SER A 7 -10.54 7.33 1.22
N GLN A 8 -10.11 8.60 1.21
CA GLN A 8 -10.76 9.71 1.92
C GLN A 8 -11.96 10.29 1.16
N LEU A 9 -12.20 9.88 -0.09
CA LEU A 9 -13.37 10.32 -0.85
C LEU A 9 -14.64 9.95 -0.08
N GLN A 10 -15.50 10.94 0.11
CA GLN A 10 -16.76 10.78 0.84
C GLN A 10 -17.63 9.72 0.16
N GLY A 11 -18.12 8.76 0.94
CA GLY A 11 -18.99 7.70 0.44
C GLY A 11 -18.27 6.54 -0.27
N LEU A 12 -16.94 6.58 -0.40
CA LEU A 12 -16.20 5.55 -1.14
C LEU A 12 -16.25 4.16 -0.45
N PRO A 13 -16.05 4.03 0.88
CA PRO A 13 -16.23 2.75 1.56
C PRO A 13 -17.64 2.17 1.38
N GLU A 14 -18.67 3.02 1.48
CA GLU A 14 -20.07 2.65 1.37
C GLU A 14 -20.38 2.15 -0.05
N ARG A 15 -19.98 2.92 -1.08
CA ARG A 15 -20.18 2.55 -2.48
C ARG A 15 -19.48 1.24 -2.85
N LEU A 16 -18.26 1.03 -2.37
CA LEU A 16 -17.55 -0.22 -2.59
C LEU A 16 -18.21 -1.38 -1.83
N SER A 17 -18.75 -1.13 -0.64
CA SER A 17 -19.47 -2.16 0.12
C SER A 17 -20.73 -2.62 -0.61
N GLU A 18 -21.49 -1.69 -1.17
CA GLU A 18 -22.70 -1.98 -1.96
C GLU A 18 -22.38 -2.80 -3.22
N GLU A 19 -21.37 -2.37 -3.99
CA GLU A 19 -21.01 -2.99 -5.26
C GLU A 19 -20.40 -4.40 -5.06
N THR A 20 -19.49 -4.53 -4.10
CA THR A 20 -18.78 -5.79 -3.86
C THR A 20 -19.55 -6.77 -2.97
N ARG A 21 -20.60 -6.29 -2.27
CA ARG A 21 -21.31 -7.03 -1.23
C ARG A 21 -20.38 -7.56 -0.13
N MET A 22 -19.30 -6.83 0.14
CA MET A 22 -18.34 -7.14 1.18
C MET A 22 -18.21 -5.96 2.13
N HIS A 23 -17.83 -6.22 3.38
CA HIS A 23 -17.55 -5.13 4.32
C HIS A 23 -16.27 -4.38 3.93
N VAL A 24 -16.39 -3.07 3.72
CA VAL A 24 -15.27 -2.20 3.39
C VAL A 24 -15.04 -1.20 4.52
N TYR A 25 -13.90 -1.30 5.19
CA TYR A 25 -13.48 -0.42 6.27
C TYR A 25 -12.36 0.52 5.81
N ARG A 26 -12.38 1.79 6.20
CA ARG A 26 -11.23 2.68 6.03
C ARG A 26 -10.24 2.47 7.17
N ALA A 27 -8.95 2.45 6.87
CA ALA A 27 -7.89 2.43 7.89
C ALA A 27 -7.94 3.69 8.77
N ASP A 28 -7.45 3.60 10.02
CA ASP A 28 -7.38 4.76 10.92
C ASP A 28 -6.47 5.88 10.41
N ASP A 29 -5.32 5.50 9.82
CA ASP A 29 -4.39 6.42 9.15
C ASP A 29 -4.12 5.91 7.72
N PRO A 30 -5.05 6.17 6.78
CA PRO A 30 -4.96 5.61 5.43
C PRO A 30 -3.88 6.29 4.60
N VAL A 31 -3.42 7.48 4.95
CA VAL A 31 -2.42 8.20 4.15
C VAL A 31 -1.02 7.70 4.46
N THR A 32 -0.70 7.43 5.73
CA THR A 32 0.66 7.00 6.12
C THR A 32 0.83 5.48 6.19
N CYS A 33 -0.25 4.70 6.11
CA CYS A 33 -0.21 3.24 6.32
C CYS A 33 0.85 2.53 5.48
N VAL A 34 1.09 2.97 4.23
CA VAL A 34 2.08 2.37 3.33
C VAL A 34 3.51 2.58 3.85
N VAL A 35 3.89 3.83 4.14
CA VAL A 35 5.26 4.13 4.60
C VAL A 35 5.53 3.55 5.99
N ARG A 36 4.52 3.50 6.87
CA ARG A 36 4.65 2.86 8.18
C ARG A 36 4.85 1.35 8.05
N GLY A 37 4.11 0.68 7.16
CA GLY A 37 4.32 -0.73 6.84
C GLY A 37 5.71 -0.99 6.24
N ALA A 38 6.16 -0.15 5.32
CA ALA A 38 7.51 -0.22 4.78
C ALA A 38 8.59 -0.06 5.87
N GLY A 39 8.43 0.90 6.78
CA GLY A 39 9.32 1.09 7.93
C GLY A 39 9.37 -0.14 8.86
N ALA A 40 8.23 -0.79 9.09
CA ALA A 40 8.16 -2.03 9.87
C ALA A 40 8.91 -3.21 9.19
N ILE A 41 8.92 -3.26 7.86
CA ILE A 41 9.69 -4.25 7.09
C ILE A 41 11.19 -3.96 7.20
N VAL A 42 11.60 -2.71 7.04
CA VAL A 42 13.02 -2.29 7.14
C VAL A 42 13.61 -2.63 8.51
N ALA A 43 12.79 -2.64 9.57
CA ALA A 43 13.24 -3.01 10.90
C ALA A 43 13.62 -4.51 11.05
N ASP A 44 13.22 -5.38 10.12
CA ASP A 44 13.47 -6.83 10.19
C ASP A 44 13.43 -7.50 8.80
N LEU A 45 14.45 -7.24 7.99
CA LEU A 45 14.51 -7.70 6.60
C LEU A 45 14.59 -9.23 6.48
N ASP A 46 15.27 -9.90 7.42
CA ASP A 46 15.44 -11.36 7.39
C ASP A 46 14.10 -12.06 7.59
N ARG A 47 13.28 -11.59 8.53
CA ARG A 47 11.92 -12.13 8.72
C ARG A 47 11.05 -11.91 7.49
N TYR A 48 11.14 -10.75 6.85
CA TYR A 48 10.27 -10.36 5.75
C TYR A 48 10.83 -10.63 4.34
N HIS A 49 11.94 -11.36 4.22
CA HIS A 49 12.62 -11.59 2.93
C HIS A 49 11.68 -12.10 1.80
N LYS A 50 10.66 -12.90 2.13
CA LYS A 50 9.72 -13.49 1.16
C LYS A 50 8.80 -12.48 0.47
N VAL A 51 8.58 -11.31 1.08
CA VAL A 51 7.70 -10.27 0.53
C VAL A 51 8.47 -9.13 -0.15
N LEU A 52 9.81 -9.17 -0.13
CA LEU A 52 10.64 -8.19 -0.80
C LEU A 52 10.65 -8.46 -2.30
N SER A 53 10.37 -7.43 -3.11
CA SER A 53 10.46 -7.51 -4.56
C SER A 53 11.87 -7.20 -5.05
N SER A 54 12.29 -7.85 -6.14
CA SER A 54 13.51 -7.47 -6.85
C SER A 54 13.36 -6.10 -7.48
N THR A 55 14.36 -5.23 -7.35
CA THR A 55 14.30 -3.92 -8.01
C THR A 55 14.43 -4.07 -9.53
N GLN A 56 13.35 -3.89 -10.28
CA GLN A 56 13.41 -3.67 -11.73
C GLN A 56 13.86 -2.23 -12.01
N ARG A 57 15.13 -1.93 -11.77
CA ARG A 57 15.74 -0.73 -12.33
C ARG A 57 16.14 -1.07 -13.76
N GLY A 58 15.33 -0.64 -14.74
CA GLY A 58 15.79 -0.55 -16.11
C GLY A 58 17.09 0.24 -16.10
N ALA A 59 18.19 -0.39 -16.53
CA ALA A 59 19.48 0.28 -16.55
C ALA A 59 19.34 1.49 -17.48
N LEU A 60 19.35 2.71 -16.93
CA LEU A 60 19.51 3.91 -17.74
C LEU A 60 20.82 3.71 -18.54
N PRO A 61 20.80 3.78 -19.88
CA PRO A 61 22.03 3.70 -20.65
C PRO A 61 22.94 4.82 -20.17
N ARG A 62 24.14 4.47 -19.71
CA ARG A 62 25.17 5.48 -19.39
C ARG A 62 25.53 6.15 -20.72
N SER A 63 24.99 7.35 -20.96
CA SER A 63 25.49 8.22 -22.01
C SER A 63 26.96 8.50 -21.72
N ARG A 64 27.83 8.02 -22.62
CA ARG A 64 29.21 8.48 -22.72
C ARG A 64 29.23 9.95 -23.12
#